data_AF-A0A4Q7DRT6-F1
#
_entry.id   AF-A0A4Q7DRT6-F1
#
_cell.length_a   1.000
_cell.length_b   1.000
_cell.length_c   1.000
_cell.angle_alpha   90.00
_cell.angle_beta   90.00
_cell.angle_gamma   90.00
#
_symmetry.space_group_name_H-M   'P 1'
#
loop_
_entity.id
_entity.type
_entity.pdbx_description
1 polymer ?
#
loop_
_entity_poly.entity_id
_entity_poly.type
_entity_poly.pdbx_seq_one_letter_code
_entity_poly.pdbx_strand_id
1 'polypeptide(L)'
;MKIQTLKKLIDGAMESGKAEYQAWRIDFRNNELLISHNGGPCAHFVIQGYEKGYMVYDGTCSATESLVLDQIDLYMLGELH
;
A
#
# COMPACT_ATOMS: atom_id res chain seq x y z
N MET A 1 -1.71 -0.99 -13.02
CA MET A 1 -0.26 -0.97 -12.66
C MET A 1 0.20 -2.39 -12.42
N LYS A 2 1.45 -2.76 -12.75
CA LYS A 2 1.99 -4.10 -12.39
C LYS A 2 2.18 -4.20 -10.87
N ILE A 3 1.86 -5.36 -10.28
CA ILE A 3 1.95 -5.60 -8.82
C ILE A 3 3.35 -5.26 -8.25
N GLN A 4 4.41 -5.64 -8.95
CA GLN A 4 5.79 -5.33 -8.54
C GLN A 4 6.10 -3.82 -8.45
N THR A 5 5.47 -3.01 -9.30
CA THR A 5 5.63 -1.54 -9.26
C THR A 5 4.94 -0.97 -8.03
N LEU A 6 3.75 -1.47 -7.69
CA LEU A 6 3.01 -1.00 -6.52
C LEU A 6 3.71 -1.37 -5.22
N LYS A 7 4.23 -2.61 -5.10
CA LYS A 7 5.00 -3.02 -3.93
C LYS A 7 6.20 -2.10 -3.70
N LYS A 8 6.96 -1.78 -4.75
CA LYS A 8 8.10 -0.84 -4.66
C LYS A 8 7.69 0.54 -4.18
N LEU A 9 6.50 1.01 -4.53
CA LEU A 9 5.99 2.29 -4.04
C LEU A 9 5.58 2.21 -2.56
N ILE A 10 4.96 1.11 -2.14
CA ILE A 10 4.64 0.89 -0.73
C ILE A 10 5.94 0.84 0.09
N ASP A 11 6.91 0.01 -0.32
CA ASP A 11 8.21 -0.11 0.33
C ASP A 11 8.91 1.26 0.41
N GLY A 12 8.97 1.98 -0.72
CA GLY A 12 9.58 3.31 -0.77
C GLY A 12 8.85 4.35 0.09
N ALA A 13 7.52 4.27 0.17
CA ALA A 13 6.75 5.14 1.06
C ALA A 13 7.01 4.80 2.53
N MET A 14 7.10 3.52 2.89
CA MET A 14 7.41 3.10 4.27
C MET A 14 8.82 3.51 4.70
N GLU A 15 9.78 3.53 3.77
CA GLU A 15 11.15 3.98 4.04
C GLU A 15 11.30 5.50 4.12
N SER A 16 10.61 6.25 3.24
CA SER A 16 10.84 7.69 3.05
C SER A 16 9.66 8.60 3.43
N GLY A 17 8.55 8.02 3.88
CA GLY A 17 7.30 8.69 4.21
C GLY A 17 6.38 8.94 2.99
N LYS A 18 6.89 8.87 1.75
CA LYS A 18 6.07 9.02 0.54
C LYS A 18 6.71 8.41 -0.70
N ALA A 19 5.90 7.91 -1.63
CA ALA A 19 6.36 7.48 -2.95
C ALA A 19 5.33 7.83 -4.03
N GLU A 20 5.82 8.18 -5.22
CA GLU A 20 4.99 8.63 -6.34
C GLU A 20 5.42 7.94 -7.63
N TYR A 21 4.43 7.55 -8.44
CA TYR A 21 4.65 7.02 -9.79
C TYR A 21 3.44 7.28 -10.68
N GLN A 22 3.64 8.06 -11.74
CA GLN A 22 2.56 8.48 -12.64
C GLN A 22 1.42 9.15 -11.84
N ALA A 23 0.19 8.63 -11.97
CA ALA A 23 -0.98 9.12 -11.26
C ALA A 23 -1.11 8.59 -9.81
N TRP A 24 -0.20 7.71 -9.37
CA TRP A 24 -0.25 7.08 -8.05
C TRP A 24 0.64 7.80 -7.05
N ARG A 25 0.11 8.01 -5.85
CA ARG A 25 0.86 8.49 -4.68
C ARG A 25 0.55 7.61 -3.48
N ILE A 26 1.57 7.25 -2.71
CA ILE A 26 1.45 6.55 -1.44
C ILE A 26 2.14 7.38 -0.38
N ASP A 27 1.41 7.76 0.65
CA ASP A 27 1.92 8.48 1.81
C ASP A 27 1.93 7.53 3.00
N PHE A 28 3.06 7.43 3.70
CA PHE A 28 3.20 6.67 4.94
C PHE A 28 3.49 7.60 6.12
N ARG A 29 2.56 7.66 7.07
CA ARG A 29 2.70 8.52 8.26
C ARG A 29 1.89 7.96 9.42
N ASN A 30 2.41 8.05 10.63
CA ASN A 30 1.69 7.62 11.85
C ASN A 30 1.14 6.19 11.76
N ASN A 31 1.88 5.26 11.17
CA ASN A 31 1.44 3.88 10.88
C ASN A 31 0.25 3.77 9.91
N GLU A 32 -0.02 4.82 9.13
CA GLU A 32 -1.07 4.81 8.11
C GLU A 32 -0.45 4.85 6.72
N LEU A 33 -0.96 4.00 5.82
CA LEU A 33 -0.71 4.03 4.39
C LEU A 33 -1.92 4.66 3.70
N LEU A 34 -1.73 5.83 3.09
CA LEU A 34 -2.73 6.49 2.27
C LEU A 34 -2.33 6.34 0.80
N ILE A 35 -3.17 5.67 0.02
CA ILE A 35 -2.98 5.50 -1.42
C ILE A 35 -3.94 6.43 -2.14
N SER A 36 -3.40 7.24 -3.04
CA SER A 36 -4.15 8.17 -3.89
C SER A 36 -3.90 7.85 -5.37
N HIS A 37 -4.92 8.03 -6.20
CA HIS A 37 -4.84 7.91 -7.66
C HIS A 37 -5.51 9.12 -8.31
N ASN A 38 -4.86 9.75 -9.30
CA ASN A 38 -5.33 10.97 -9.96
C ASN A 38 -5.67 12.12 -8.98
N GLY A 39 -4.95 12.19 -7.85
CA GLY A 39 -5.16 13.21 -6.81
C GLY A 39 -6.36 12.95 -5.88
N GLY A 40 -7.10 11.85 -6.07
CA GLY A 40 -8.19 11.44 -5.18
C GLY A 40 -7.79 10.28 -4.25
N PRO A 41 -8.43 10.14 -3.07
CA PRO A 41 -8.20 9.02 -2.16
C PRO A 41 -8.67 7.72 -2.78
N CYS A 42 -7.83 6.69 -2.72
CA CYS A 42 -8.05 5.39 -3.35
C CYS A 42 -8.16 4.29 -2.29
N ALA A 43 -7.23 4.25 -1.34
CA ALA A 43 -7.27 3.35 -0.19
C ALA A 43 -6.59 3.96 1.03
N HIS A 44 -7.02 3.53 2.21
CA HIS A 44 -6.43 3.91 3.49
C HIS A 44 -6.30 2.68 4.37
N PHE A 45 -5.08 2.43 4.84
CA PHE A 45 -4.77 1.31 5.74
C PHE A 45 -4.05 1.82 6.99
N VAL A 46 -4.47 1.35 8.15
CA VAL A 46 -3.86 1.57 9.46
C VAL A 46 -3.11 0.31 9.85
N ILE A 47 -1.78 0.37 9.89
CA ILE A 47 -0.90 -0.73 10.26
C ILE A 47 -1.00 -0.95 11.78
N GLN A 48 -1.46 -2.13 12.17
CA GLN A 48 -1.59 -2.57 13.56
C GLN A 48 -0.28 -3.20 14.09
N GLY A 49 0.54 -3.73 13.19
CA GLY A 49 1.83 -4.33 13.53
C GLY A 49 2.25 -5.41 12.54
N TYR A 50 3.16 -6.28 12.98
CA TYR A 50 3.64 -7.42 12.21
C TYR A 50 3.44 -8.71 13.01
N GLU A 51 2.80 -9.70 12.40
CA GLU A 51 2.60 -11.02 12.99
C GLU A 51 3.10 -12.11 12.05
N LYS A 52 3.98 -12.99 12.54
CA LYS A 52 4.53 -14.12 11.76
C LYS A 52 5.16 -13.72 10.42
N GLY A 53 5.71 -12.51 10.33
CA GLY A 53 6.31 -11.97 9.10
C GLY A 53 5.32 -11.26 8.16
N TYR A 54 4.04 -11.18 8.52
CA TYR A 54 2.99 -10.50 7.76
C TYR A 54 2.62 -9.18 8.42
N MET A 55 2.37 -8.14 7.62
CA MET A 55 1.82 -6.89 8.11
C MET A 55 0.32 -7.05 8.39
N VAL A 56 -0.09 -6.72 9.60
CA VAL A 56 -1.48 -6.66 10.01
C VAL A 56 -1.96 -5.22 9.89
N TYR A 57 -3.08 -5.01 9.22
CA TYR A 57 -3.65 -3.69 9.00
C TYR A 57 -5.18 -3.74 8.98
N ASP A 58 -5.80 -2.60 9.28
CA ASP A 58 -7.23 -2.35 9.12
C ASP A 58 -7.42 -1.23 8.10
N GLY A 59 -8.38 -1.32 7.18
CA GLY A 59 -8.50 -0.30 6.15
C GLY A 59 -9.65 -0.43 5.19
N THR A 60 -9.91 0.67 4.49
CA THR A 60 -10.98 0.79 3.49
C THR A 60 -10.36 1.07 2.12
N CYS A 61 -10.78 0.30 1.12
CA CYS A 61 -10.46 0.54 -0.29
C CYS A 61 -11.71 1.07 -0.98
N SER A 62 -11.63 2.27 -1.56
CA SER A 62 -12.74 2.91 -2.27
C SER A 62 -12.50 3.00 -3.78
N ALA A 63 -11.49 2.29 -4.30
CA ALA A 63 -11.20 2.23 -5.72
C ALA A 63 -12.36 1.55 -6.47
N THR A 64 -13.12 2.32 -7.26
CA THR A 64 -14.23 1.80 -8.08
C THR A 64 -13.75 1.16 -9.39
N GLU A 65 -12.52 1.43 -9.80
CA GLU A 65 -11.86 0.68 -10.86
C GLU A 65 -11.32 -0.62 -10.25
N SER A 66 -11.78 -1.76 -10.75
CA SER A 66 -11.45 -3.15 -10.31
C SER A 66 -9.96 -3.54 -10.43
N LEU A 67 -9.06 -2.57 -10.49
CA LEU A 67 -7.68 -2.74 -10.90
C LEU A 67 -6.74 -2.54 -9.71
N VAL A 68 -6.10 -3.66 -9.38
CA VAL A 68 -4.90 -3.81 -8.54
C VAL A 68 -5.17 -4.09 -7.06
N LEU A 69 -6.05 -3.34 -6.37
CA LEU A 69 -6.18 -3.43 -4.89
C LEU A 69 -6.74 -4.76 -4.35
N ASP A 70 -7.73 -5.36 -5.02
CA ASP A 70 -8.29 -6.69 -4.64
C ASP A 70 -7.30 -7.85 -4.88
N GLN A 71 -6.22 -7.61 -5.64
CA GLN A 71 -5.08 -8.54 -5.80
C GLN A 71 -3.88 -8.14 -4.93
N ILE A 72 -3.98 -7.01 -4.23
CA ILE A 72 -3.15 -6.76 -3.06
C ILE A 72 -3.82 -7.46 -1.88
N ASP A 73 -3.99 -8.78 -1.99
CA ASP A 73 -3.52 -9.59 -0.86
C ASP A 73 -2.11 -9.07 -0.62
N LEU A 74 -1.93 -8.25 0.42
CA LEU A 74 -0.65 -7.67 0.80
C LEU A 74 0.22 -8.85 1.21
N TYR A 75 0.77 -9.56 0.21
CA TYR A 75 1.97 -10.37 0.25
C TYR A 75 3.13 -9.40 0.52
N MET A 76 3.06 -8.75 1.67
CA MET A 76 4.15 -8.14 2.40
C MET A 76 4.96 -9.31 2.95
N LEU A 77 5.55 -10.06 2.03
CA LEU A 77 6.49 -11.13 2.32
C LEU A 77 7.71 -10.46 2.97
N GLY A 78 7.81 -10.58 4.28
CA GLY A 78 9.07 -11.10 4.81
C GLY A 78 9.31 -12.43 4.12
N GLU A 79 10.47 -12.59 3.49
CA GLU A 79 10.85 -13.85 2.86
C GLU A 79 10.74 -14.97 3.90
N LEU A 80 9.90 -15.97 3.64
CA LEU A 80 10.07 -17.30 4.20
C LEU A 80 10.96 -18.05 3.21
N HIS A 81 12.23 -18.17 3.60
CA HIS A 81 13.40 -18.79 2.96
C HIS A 81 14.29 -17.87 2.14
#